data_AF-A0A0G2FFR7-F1
#
_entry.id   AF-A0A0G2FFR7-F1
#
_cell.length_a   1.000
_cell.length_b   1.000
_cell.length_c   1.000
_cell.angle_alpha   90.00
_cell.angle_beta   90.00
_cell.angle_gamma   90.00
#
_symmetry.space_group_name_H-M   'P 1'
#
loop_
_entity.id
_entity.type
_entity.pdbx_description
1 polymer ?
#
loop_
_entity_poly.entity_id
_entity_poly.type
_entity_poly.pdbx_seq_one_letter_code
_entity_poly.pdbx_strand_id
1 'polypeptide(L)'
;MARYIDPDVTQGVNIGFTAIMIVPLIAITCITYSRARRLKDAARVTTTYFKTMLPLAILWLILYMIAGILSMVYNRGNLDGEIVYHAQLRISSLSNLFNYLTDLLLIMTLVEMGNGLLFCLTQTRTRLQMAMRYAAITTCVILAMLTIALFGVQNAEYSQSFNSRWYGFGDALYVASRRMSSALYILTFVWSLVLLIFAAIVFHKTKRNYVLKNSAMLFLVAAVLNLTTHLYMLFYVSIFILSSFYLYDSYETYTALMFVDPIISVWIFVAVVSLVCAIVIRKHNGLWTTLQPWMDAQGPPALVASPSYKGPGEQWHQPSNNHVLDV
;
A
#
# COMPACT_ATOMS: atom_id res chain seq x y z
N MET A 1 12.06 -41.74 -5.27
CA MET A 1 12.56 -41.18 -3.99
C MET A 1 12.82 -39.70 -4.19
N ALA A 2 11.84 -38.85 -3.90
CA ALA A 2 12.06 -37.41 -3.86
C ALA A 2 12.96 -37.11 -2.64
N ARG A 3 14.07 -36.39 -2.85
CA ARG A 3 14.88 -35.91 -1.73
C ARG A 3 14.06 -34.86 -0.99
N TYR A 4 13.69 -35.17 0.25
CA TYR A 4 13.05 -34.21 1.15
C TYR A 4 13.97 -33.01 1.33
N ILE A 5 13.44 -31.80 1.12
CA ILE A 5 14.16 -30.57 1.43
C ILE A 5 14.07 -30.38 2.95
N ASP A 6 15.09 -29.83 3.58
CA ASP A 6 15.01 -29.55 5.02
C ASP A 6 14.01 -28.40 5.27
N PRO A 7 13.03 -28.51 6.19
CA PRO A 7 12.15 -27.42 6.58
C PRO A 7 12.91 -26.11 6.89
N ASP A 8 14.08 -26.20 7.52
CA ASP A 8 14.94 -25.04 7.80
C ASP A 8 15.38 -24.33 6.51
N VAL A 9 15.67 -25.09 5.45
CA VAL A 9 16.05 -24.53 4.15
C VAL A 9 14.86 -23.80 3.54
N THR A 10 13.66 -24.40 3.60
CA THR A 10 12.44 -23.76 3.05
C THR A 10 12.08 -22.47 3.79
N GLN A 11 12.22 -22.45 5.11
CA GLN A 11 12.01 -21.26 5.93
C GLN A 11 13.07 -20.19 5.64
N GLY A 12 14.34 -20.58 5.53
CA GLY A 12 15.43 -19.67 5.17
C GLY A 12 15.21 -19.00 3.80
N VAL A 13 14.67 -19.75 2.82
CA VAL A 13 14.32 -19.20 1.52
C VAL A 13 13.19 -18.17 1.62
N ASN A 14 12.12 -18.47 2.38
CA ASN A 14 11.02 -17.52 2.60
C ASN A 14 11.55 -16.19 3.18
N ILE A 15 12.36 -16.28 4.24
CA ILE A 15 12.97 -15.12 4.90
C ILE A 15 13.86 -14.35 3.91
N GLY A 16 14.69 -15.04 3.13
CA GLY A 16 15.54 -14.43 2.11
C GLY A 16 14.75 -13.69 1.03
N PHE A 17 13.67 -14.30 0.53
CA PHE A 17 12.78 -13.72 -0.49
C PHE A 17 12.01 -12.51 0.03
N THR A 18 11.72 -12.48 1.32
CA THR A 18 11.12 -11.32 1.99
C THR A 18 12.16 -10.22 2.23
N ALA A 19 13.34 -10.58 2.70
CA ALA A 19 14.40 -9.63 3.07
C ALA A 19 14.95 -8.85 1.86
N ILE A 20 15.08 -9.49 0.70
CA ILE A 20 15.55 -8.83 -0.52
C ILE A 20 14.67 -7.63 -0.93
N MET A 21 13.39 -7.64 -0.53
CA MET A 21 12.43 -6.57 -0.81
C MET A 21 12.58 -5.34 0.09
N ILE A 22 13.42 -5.40 1.13
CA ILE A 22 13.76 -4.23 1.95
C ILE A 22 14.53 -3.20 1.11
N VAL A 23 15.46 -3.65 0.26
CA VAL A 23 16.33 -2.77 -0.55
C VAL A 23 15.51 -1.85 -1.49
N PRO A 24 14.59 -2.34 -2.34
CA PRO A 24 13.78 -1.46 -3.18
C PRO A 24 12.89 -0.53 -2.36
N LEU A 25 12.38 -0.96 -1.20
CA LEU A 25 11.59 -0.08 -0.32
C LEU A 25 12.42 1.07 0.27
N ILE A 26 13.68 0.82 0.66
CA ILE A 26 14.59 1.88 1.10
C ILE A 26 14.83 2.86 -0.05
N ALA A 27 15.09 2.36 -1.27
CA ALA A 27 15.28 3.21 -2.44
C ALA A 27 14.04 4.09 -2.73
N ILE A 28 12.84 3.50 -2.70
CA ILE A 28 11.57 4.21 -2.84
C ILE A 28 11.40 5.27 -1.73
N THR A 29 11.78 4.95 -0.50
CA THR A 29 11.73 5.86 0.65
C THR A 29 12.64 7.06 0.42
N CYS A 30 13.91 6.83 0.08
CA CYS A 30 14.85 7.90 -0.24
C CYS A 30 14.30 8.82 -1.34
N ILE A 31 13.84 8.26 -2.46
CA ILE A 31 13.30 9.05 -3.58
C ILE A 31 12.07 9.85 -3.17
N THR A 32 11.18 9.25 -2.37
CA THR A 32 9.94 9.89 -1.94
C THR A 32 10.24 11.03 -0.95
N TYR A 33 11.16 10.84 -0.01
CA TYR A 33 11.54 11.84 0.99
C TYR A 33 12.35 13.00 0.42
N SER A 34 13.26 12.75 -0.53
CA SER A 34 14.06 13.79 -1.20
C SER A 34 13.22 14.78 -2.02
N ARG A 35 11.94 14.50 -2.24
CA ARG A 35 11.04 15.40 -2.98
C ARG A 35 10.19 16.26 -2.05
N ALA A 36 10.45 17.56 -2.09
CA ALA A 36 9.61 18.60 -1.50
C ALA A 36 8.47 18.96 -2.47
N ARG A 37 7.21 18.90 -2.02
CA ARG A 37 6.04 19.30 -2.82
C ARG A 37 5.46 20.63 -2.34
N ARG A 38 4.93 21.41 -3.28
CA ARG A 38 4.31 22.72 -3.03
C ARG A 38 2.99 22.57 -2.27
N LEU A 39 2.65 23.59 -1.48
CA LEU A 39 1.48 23.62 -0.59
C LEU A 39 0.12 23.41 -1.31
N LYS A 40 0.04 23.78 -2.60
CA LYS A 40 -1.19 23.76 -3.42
C LYS A 40 -1.39 22.49 -4.27
N ASP A 41 -0.54 21.47 -4.16
CA ASP A 41 -0.67 20.24 -4.95
C ASP A 41 -1.73 19.31 -4.36
N ALA A 42 -2.74 18.94 -5.17
CA ALA A 42 -3.80 18.01 -4.77
C ALA A 42 -3.26 16.63 -4.33
N ALA A 43 -2.10 16.21 -4.85
CA ALA A 43 -1.45 14.96 -4.48
C ALA A 43 -0.59 15.05 -3.21
N ARG A 44 -0.56 16.20 -2.51
CA ARG A 44 0.13 16.35 -1.23
C ARG A 44 -0.40 15.38 -0.18
N VAL A 45 -1.72 15.25 -0.08
CA VAL A 45 -2.37 14.40 0.93
C VAL A 45 -1.97 12.92 0.73
N THR A 46 -2.06 12.42 -0.51
CA THR A 46 -1.57 11.08 -0.89
C THR A 46 -0.12 10.88 -0.49
N THR A 47 0.74 11.87 -0.78
CA THR A 47 2.17 11.79 -0.48
C THR A 47 2.44 11.74 1.02
N THR A 48 1.65 12.42 1.84
CA THR A 48 1.78 12.36 3.31
C THR A 48 1.53 10.95 3.81
N TYR A 49 0.41 10.32 3.42
CA TYR A 49 0.10 8.95 3.83
C TYR A 49 1.13 7.94 3.31
N PHE A 50 1.58 8.12 2.07
CA PHE A 50 2.62 7.27 1.49
C PHE A 50 3.96 7.40 2.24
N LYS A 51 4.38 8.62 2.57
CA LYS A 51 5.60 8.85 3.37
C LYS A 51 5.50 8.25 4.77
N THR A 52 4.33 8.31 5.41
CA THR A 52 4.13 7.68 6.73
C THR A 52 4.07 6.15 6.65
N MET A 53 3.57 5.60 5.55
CA MET A 53 3.45 4.16 5.33
C MET A 53 4.81 3.48 5.14
N LEU A 54 5.70 4.09 4.35
CA LEU A 54 7.00 3.51 3.98
C LEU A 54 7.90 3.10 5.17
N PRO A 55 8.13 3.92 6.21
CA PRO A 55 8.94 3.50 7.35
C PRO A 55 8.27 2.38 8.16
N LEU A 56 6.94 2.35 8.24
CA LEU A 56 6.22 1.25 8.89
C LEU A 56 6.36 -0.05 8.09
N ALA A 57 6.31 0.02 6.75
CA ALA A 57 6.53 -1.13 5.88
C ALA A 57 7.95 -1.70 6.03
N ILE A 58 8.97 -0.84 6.08
CA ILE A 58 10.35 -1.25 6.30
C ILE A 58 10.50 -1.90 7.69
N LEU A 59 9.92 -1.28 8.72
CA LEU A 59 9.96 -1.82 10.09
C LEU A 59 9.26 -3.18 10.19
N TRP A 60 8.09 -3.32 9.54
CA TRP A 60 7.37 -4.59 9.43
C TRP A 60 8.27 -5.70 8.88
N LEU A 61 8.93 -5.48 7.74
CA LEU A 61 9.79 -6.47 7.08
C LEU A 61 11.04 -6.80 7.89
N ILE A 62 11.66 -5.80 8.54
CA ILE A 62 12.82 -6.04 9.42
C ILE A 62 12.42 -6.92 10.60
N LEU A 63 11.29 -6.62 11.27
CA LEU A 63 10.81 -7.42 12.39
C LEU A 63 10.40 -8.82 11.93
N TYR A 64 9.79 -8.96 10.76
CA TYR A 64 9.45 -10.26 10.18
C TYR A 64 10.71 -11.11 9.97
N MET A 65 11.75 -10.51 9.38
CA MET A 65 13.04 -11.16 9.17
C MET A 65 13.68 -11.60 10.50
N ILE A 66 13.69 -10.72 11.52
CA ILE A 66 14.25 -11.05 12.84
C ILE A 66 13.48 -12.21 13.47
N ALA A 67 12.13 -12.18 13.44
CA ALA A 67 11.31 -13.27 13.95
C ALA A 67 11.58 -14.59 13.22
N GLY A 68 11.74 -14.55 11.90
CA GLY A 68 12.10 -15.71 11.09
C GLY A 68 13.46 -16.29 11.48
N ILE A 69 14.48 -15.46 11.64
CA ILE A 69 15.82 -15.89 12.06
C ILE A 69 15.76 -16.55 13.45
N LEU A 70 15.05 -15.93 14.40
CA LEU A 70 14.89 -16.50 15.74
C LEU A 70 14.18 -17.85 15.71
N SER A 71 13.18 -18.01 14.84
CA SER A 71 12.50 -19.31 14.64
C SER A 71 13.46 -20.38 14.12
N MET A 72 14.36 -20.06 13.18
CA MET A 72 15.37 -21.02 12.72
C MET A 72 16.38 -21.37 13.81
N VAL A 73 16.80 -20.38 14.62
CA VAL A 73 17.73 -20.62 15.74
C VAL A 73 17.10 -21.51 16.81
N TYR A 74 15.81 -21.31 17.10
CA TYR A 74 15.05 -22.15 18.01
C TYR A 74 14.98 -23.61 17.52
N ASN A 75 14.62 -23.83 16.25
CA ASN A 75 14.50 -25.17 15.68
C ASN A 75 15.80 -25.97 15.70
N ARG A 76 16.95 -25.30 15.66
CA ARG A 76 18.28 -25.93 15.70
C ARG A 76 18.78 -26.30 17.10
N GLY A 77 18.08 -25.89 18.16
CA GLY A 77 18.43 -26.25 19.54
C GLY A 77 19.76 -25.67 20.07
N ASN A 78 20.27 -24.59 19.45
CA ASN A 78 21.61 -24.05 19.75
C ASN A 78 21.67 -23.06 20.94
N LEU A 79 20.53 -22.65 21.51
CA LEU A 79 20.42 -21.64 22.57
C LEU A 79 19.36 -22.05 23.61
N ASP A 80 19.23 -21.28 24.70
CA ASP A 80 18.12 -21.37 25.64
C ASP A 80 16.78 -21.19 24.91
N GLY A 81 16.20 -22.32 24.48
CA GLY A 81 15.17 -22.35 23.46
C GLY A 81 13.90 -21.63 23.88
N GLU A 82 13.62 -21.60 25.19
CA GLU A 82 12.46 -20.92 25.75
C GLU A 82 12.56 -19.39 25.54
N ILE A 83 13.70 -18.78 25.86
CA ILE A 83 13.94 -17.33 25.67
C ILE A 83 13.83 -16.95 24.19
N VAL A 84 14.46 -17.74 23.30
CA VAL A 84 14.44 -17.48 21.86
C VAL A 84 13.02 -17.58 21.31
N TYR A 85 12.25 -18.58 21.76
CA TYR A 85 10.86 -18.77 21.36
C TYR A 85 9.96 -17.61 21.83
N HIS A 86 10.11 -17.16 23.08
CA HIS A 86 9.39 -15.99 23.58
C HIS A 86 9.67 -14.74 22.74
N ALA A 87 10.95 -14.47 22.46
CA ALA A 87 11.35 -13.32 21.65
C ALA A 87 10.76 -13.41 20.24
N GLN A 88 10.81 -14.60 19.62
CA GLN A 88 10.26 -14.85 18.29
C GLN A 88 8.77 -14.53 18.20
N LEU A 89 7.94 -15.05 19.11
CA LEU A 89 6.48 -14.82 19.09
C LEU A 89 6.12 -13.35 19.31
N ARG A 90 6.83 -12.65 20.20
CA ARG A 90 6.60 -11.22 20.48
C ARG A 90 6.97 -10.35 19.29
N ILE A 91 8.14 -10.58 18.69
CA ILE A 91 8.61 -9.85 17.52
C ILE A 91 7.70 -10.14 16.32
N SER A 92 7.22 -11.37 16.17
CA SER A 92 6.25 -11.73 15.12
C SER A 92 4.92 -10.98 15.30
N SER A 93 4.37 -10.91 16.52
CA SER A 93 3.15 -10.13 16.78
C SER A 93 3.34 -8.64 16.50
N LEU A 94 4.49 -8.08 16.87
CA LEU A 94 4.83 -6.69 16.58
C LEU A 94 4.99 -6.44 15.06
N SER A 95 5.62 -7.37 14.35
CA SER A 95 5.71 -7.35 12.89
C SER A 95 4.31 -7.32 12.26
N ASN A 96 3.41 -8.20 12.71
CA ASN A 96 2.02 -8.24 12.21
C ASN A 96 1.27 -6.94 12.47
N LEU A 97 1.44 -6.31 13.64
CA LEU A 97 0.86 -4.99 13.94
C LEU A 97 1.30 -3.95 12.88
N PHE A 98 2.60 -3.87 12.58
CA PHE A 98 3.10 -2.94 11.57
C PHE A 98 2.64 -3.29 10.15
N ASN A 99 2.47 -4.58 9.83
CA ASN A 99 1.91 -5.02 8.56
C ASN A 99 0.49 -4.44 8.37
N TYR A 100 -0.39 -4.69 9.34
CA TYR A 100 -1.77 -4.22 9.28
C TYR A 100 -1.85 -2.68 9.23
N LEU A 101 -1.05 -1.96 10.02
CA LEU A 101 -0.99 -0.50 9.95
C LEU A 101 -0.52 0.00 8.58
N THR A 102 0.43 -0.71 7.97
CA THR A 102 0.91 -0.43 6.61
C THR A 102 -0.20 -0.60 5.59
N ASP A 103 -0.96 -1.69 5.65
CA ASP A 103 -2.11 -1.94 4.77
C ASP A 103 -3.19 -0.86 4.90
N LEU A 104 -3.50 -0.41 6.12
CA LEU A 104 -4.48 0.66 6.35
C LEU A 104 -4.01 2.00 5.75
N LEU A 105 -2.72 2.33 5.87
CA LEU A 105 -2.15 3.51 5.25
C LEU A 105 -2.05 3.39 3.72
N LEU A 106 -1.89 2.17 3.19
CA LEU A 106 -1.94 1.91 1.76
C LEU A 106 -3.35 2.15 1.22
N ILE A 107 -4.40 1.68 1.89
CA ILE A 107 -5.80 1.98 1.55
C ILE A 107 -6.01 3.49 1.49
N MET A 108 -5.59 4.22 2.53
CA MET A 108 -5.68 5.68 2.57
C MET A 108 -4.92 6.33 1.41
N THR A 109 -3.72 5.84 1.10
CA THR A 109 -2.91 6.34 -0.01
C THR A 109 -3.63 6.13 -1.35
N LEU A 110 -4.21 4.96 -1.59
CA LEU A 110 -4.91 4.64 -2.83
C LEU A 110 -6.21 5.45 -2.98
N VAL A 111 -7.01 5.62 -1.92
CA VAL A 111 -8.20 6.47 -1.95
C VAL A 111 -7.84 7.91 -2.27
N GLU A 112 -6.83 8.47 -1.59
CA GLU A 112 -6.40 9.84 -1.82
C GLU A 112 -5.78 10.02 -3.20
N MET A 113 -5.08 9.01 -3.73
CA MET A 113 -4.55 9.03 -5.08
C MET A 113 -5.67 9.09 -6.12
N GLY A 114 -6.70 8.24 -6.02
CA GLY A 114 -7.85 8.28 -6.91
C GLY A 114 -8.65 9.59 -6.80
N ASN A 115 -8.78 10.12 -5.59
CA ASN A 115 -9.36 11.45 -5.37
C ASN A 115 -8.53 12.55 -6.03
N GLY A 116 -7.20 12.50 -5.92
CA GLY A 116 -6.28 13.40 -6.59
C GLY A 116 -6.45 13.37 -8.11
N LEU A 117 -6.47 12.17 -8.71
CA LEU A 117 -6.72 11.96 -10.15
C LEU A 117 -8.02 12.62 -10.62
N LEU A 118 -9.12 12.39 -9.90
CA LEU A 118 -10.42 12.97 -10.24
C LEU A 118 -10.45 14.49 -10.07
N PHE A 119 -9.81 15.02 -9.02
CA PHE A 119 -9.76 16.45 -8.76
C PHE A 119 -9.09 17.19 -9.92
N CYS A 120 -8.09 16.58 -10.53
CA CYS A 120 -7.37 17.19 -11.65
C CYS A 120 -8.17 17.20 -12.94
N LEU A 121 -9.14 16.29 -13.08
CA LEU A 121 -10.09 16.30 -14.18
C LEU A 121 -11.19 17.34 -13.97
N THR A 122 -11.76 17.45 -12.77
CA THR A 122 -12.96 18.26 -12.50
C THR A 122 -12.66 19.65 -11.91
N GLN A 123 -11.44 19.90 -11.44
CA GLN A 123 -11.00 21.09 -10.69
C GLN A 123 -11.85 21.43 -9.45
N THR A 124 -12.75 20.54 -9.07
CA THR A 124 -13.74 20.69 -8.01
C THR A 124 -13.85 19.40 -7.24
N ARG A 125 -14.06 19.49 -5.91
CA ARG A 125 -14.29 18.30 -5.08
C ARG A 125 -15.74 17.84 -5.23
N THR A 126 -15.91 16.68 -5.83
CA THR A 126 -17.20 16.01 -6.00
C THR A 126 -17.64 15.32 -4.71
N ARG A 127 -18.96 15.11 -4.56
CA ARG A 127 -19.53 14.38 -3.41
C ARG A 127 -18.96 12.97 -3.25
N LEU A 128 -18.70 12.28 -4.36
CA LEU A 128 -18.10 10.95 -4.36
C LEU A 128 -16.70 10.95 -3.74
N GLN A 129 -15.85 11.93 -4.07
CA GLN A 129 -14.50 12.02 -3.50
C GLN A 129 -14.55 12.26 -1.98
N MET A 130 -15.45 13.12 -1.53
CA MET A 130 -15.65 13.37 -0.10
C MET A 130 -16.16 12.11 0.61
N ALA A 131 -17.18 11.45 0.06
CA ALA A 131 -17.73 10.22 0.63
C ALA A 131 -16.67 9.13 0.75
N MET A 132 -15.89 8.87 -0.31
CA MET A 132 -14.80 7.89 -0.30
C MET A 132 -13.72 8.21 0.74
N ARG A 133 -13.33 9.48 0.87
CA ARG A 133 -12.37 9.93 1.88
C ARG A 133 -12.87 9.67 3.29
N TYR A 134 -14.09 10.12 3.61
CA TYR A 134 -14.64 9.96 4.96
C TYR A 134 -14.87 8.49 5.31
N ALA A 135 -15.41 7.71 4.37
CA ALA A 135 -15.57 6.28 4.54
C ALA A 135 -14.23 5.61 4.88
N ALA A 136 -13.18 5.90 4.09
CA ALA A 136 -11.85 5.32 4.32
C ALA A 136 -11.23 5.74 5.66
N ILE A 137 -11.34 7.02 6.04
CA ILE A 137 -10.84 7.50 7.34
C ILE A 137 -11.56 6.77 8.48
N THR A 138 -12.90 6.75 8.46
CA THR A 138 -13.69 6.13 9.52
C THR A 138 -13.39 4.65 9.64
N THR A 139 -13.33 3.91 8.53
CA THR A 139 -13.00 2.48 8.58
C THR A 139 -11.56 2.24 8.99
N CYS A 140 -10.58 3.01 8.51
CA CYS A 140 -9.18 2.82 8.89
C CYS A 140 -8.96 3.08 10.38
N VAL A 141 -9.67 4.06 10.97
CA VAL A 141 -9.64 4.28 12.43
C VAL A 141 -10.20 3.08 13.19
N ILE A 142 -11.35 2.54 12.76
CA ILE A 142 -11.95 1.34 13.37
C ILE A 142 -11.01 0.14 13.25
N LEU A 143 -10.44 -0.09 12.06
CA LEU A 143 -9.51 -1.19 11.82
C LEU A 143 -8.19 -1.01 12.58
N ALA A 144 -7.69 0.21 12.76
CA ALA A 144 -6.50 0.47 13.56
C ALA A 144 -6.74 0.13 15.04
N MET A 145 -7.90 0.51 15.60
CA MET A 145 -8.29 0.10 16.96
C MET A 145 -8.37 -1.42 17.08
N LEU A 146 -8.99 -2.10 16.11
CA LEU A 146 -9.07 -3.56 16.08
C LEU A 146 -7.68 -4.21 15.98
N THR A 147 -6.76 -3.63 15.21
CA THR A 147 -5.39 -4.11 15.06
C THR A 147 -4.60 -3.99 16.38
N ILE A 148 -4.74 -2.86 17.08
CA ILE A 148 -4.12 -2.66 18.40
C ILE A 148 -4.70 -3.63 19.42
N ALA A 149 -6.02 -3.84 19.40
CA ALA A 149 -6.68 -4.82 20.26
C ALA A 149 -6.18 -6.26 19.98
N LEU A 150 -6.07 -6.65 18.71
CA LEU A 150 -5.51 -7.94 18.31
C LEU A 150 -4.08 -8.13 18.82
N PHE A 151 -3.22 -7.11 18.67
CA PHE A 151 -1.86 -7.13 19.21
C PHE A 151 -1.87 -7.36 20.73
N GLY A 152 -2.74 -6.65 21.46
CA GLY A 152 -2.91 -6.85 22.90
C GLY A 152 -3.35 -8.26 23.27
N VAL A 153 -4.34 -8.81 22.56
CA VAL A 153 -4.86 -10.18 22.77
C VAL A 153 -3.78 -11.23 22.50
N GLN A 154 -3.05 -11.13 21.38
CA GLN A 154 -1.94 -12.04 21.06
C GLN A 154 -0.85 -12.00 22.15
N ASN A 155 -0.52 -10.82 22.63
CA ASN A 155 0.48 -10.69 23.69
C ASN A 155 -0.02 -11.25 25.03
N ALA A 156 -1.30 -11.09 25.37
CA ALA A 156 -1.89 -11.70 26.55
C ALA A 156 -1.92 -13.23 26.43
N GLU A 157 -2.29 -13.75 25.27
CA GLU A 157 -2.31 -15.18 24.94
C GLU A 157 -0.92 -15.82 25.13
N TYR A 158 0.11 -15.20 24.57
CA TYR A 158 1.49 -15.68 24.76
C TYR A 158 1.91 -15.62 26.22
N SER A 159 1.66 -14.50 26.92
CA SER A 159 1.98 -14.39 28.36
C SER A 159 1.32 -15.50 29.18
N GLN A 160 0.08 -15.84 28.87
CA GLN A 160 -0.65 -16.88 29.57
C GLN A 160 -0.12 -18.28 29.24
N SER A 161 0.18 -18.54 27.97
CA SER A 161 0.76 -19.80 27.50
C SER A 161 2.10 -20.10 28.17
N PHE A 162 2.90 -19.07 28.44
CA PHE A 162 4.19 -19.21 29.11
C PHE A 162 4.11 -19.35 30.63
N ASN A 163 3.08 -18.78 31.27
CA ASN A 163 2.94 -18.81 32.73
C ASN A 163 2.05 -19.96 33.25
N SER A 164 1.24 -20.58 32.39
CA SER A 164 0.30 -21.62 32.80
C SER A 164 0.96 -23.01 32.77
N ARG A 165 0.96 -23.70 33.91
CA ARG A 165 1.33 -25.13 34.00
C ARG A 165 0.29 -26.08 33.39
N TRP A 166 -0.87 -25.55 32.97
CA TRP A 166 -2.05 -26.33 32.58
C TRP A 166 -2.63 -25.83 31.25
N TYR A 167 -2.67 -26.73 30.27
CA TYR A 167 -3.04 -26.52 28.86
C TYR A 167 -4.50 -26.09 28.57
N GLY A 168 -5.35 -25.85 29.57
CA GLY A 168 -6.81 -25.73 29.38
C GLY A 168 -7.39 -24.31 29.33
N PHE A 169 -6.61 -23.27 29.66
CA PHE A 169 -7.13 -21.91 29.85
C PHE A 169 -6.82 -20.94 28.68
N GLY A 170 -6.17 -21.43 27.61
CA GLY A 170 -5.75 -20.65 26.44
C GLY A 170 -6.81 -20.51 25.33
N ASP A 171 -7.92 -21.26 25.38
CA ASP A 171 -8.87 -21.34 24.26
C ASP A 171 -9.60 -20.02 23.97
N ALA A 172 -9.98 -19.25 25.00
CA ALA A 172 -10.78 -18.03 24.79
C ALA A 172 -9.96 -16.93 24.09
N LEU A 173 -8.71 -16.69 24.52
CA LEU A 173 -7.84 -15.70 23.90
C LEU A 173 -7.39 -16.14 22.50
N TYR A 174 -7.05 -17.42 22.34
CA TYR A 174 -6.71 -18.00 21.05
C TYR A 174 -7.86 -17.87 20.03
N VAL A 175 -9.08 -18.23 20.42
CA VAL A 175 -10.28 -18.09 19.58
C VAL A 175 -10.56 -16.62 19.27
N ALA A 176 -10.42 -15.72 20.24
CA ALA A 176 -10.59 -14.28 20.03
C ALA A 176 -9.55 -13.74 19.02
N SER A 177 -8.27 -14.09 19.19
CA SER A 177 -7.16 -13.73 18.30
C SER A 177 -7.43 -14.15 16.85
N ARG A 178 -7.82 -15.42 16.63
CA ARG A 178 -8.16 -15.93 15.28
C ARG A 178 -9.36 -15.22 14.67
N ARG A 179 -10.42 -14.96 15.43
CA ARG A 179 -11.62 -14.26 14.95
C ARG A 179 -11.32 -12.82 14.58
N MET A 180 -10.56 -12.12 15.42
CA MET A 180 -10.14 -10.73 15.16
C MET A 180 -9.24 -10.64 13.93
N SER A 181 -8.26 -11.53 13.80
CA SER A 181 -7.38 -11.57 12.62
C SER A 181 -8.17 -11.89 11.34
N SER A 182 -9.08 -12.87 11.39
CA SER A 182 -9.95 -13.20 10.26
C SER A 182 -10.85 -12.02 9.85
N ALA A 183 -11.40 -11.29 10.83
CA ALA A 183 -12.19 -10.10 10.56
C ALA A 183 -11.37 -8.99 9.88
N LEU A 184 -10.12 -8.77 10.29
CA LEU A 184 -9.20 -7.82 9.62
C LEU A 184 -8.97 -8.21 8.16
N TYR A 185 -8.69 -9.49 7.88
CA TYR A 185 -8.48 -9.96 6.50
C TYR A 185 -9.74 -9.84 5.63
N ILE A 186 -10.91 -10.16 6.16
CA ILE A 186 -12.18 -9.99 5.45
C ILE A 186 -12.44 -8.51 5.15
N LEU A 187 -12.27 -7.63 6.12
CA LEU A 187 -12.55 -6.19 5.96
C LEU A 187 -11.56 -5.52 5.00
N THR A 188 -10.27 -5.88 5.05
CA THR A 188 -9.27 -5.39 4.09
C THR A 188 -9.51 -5.92 2.68
N PHE A 189 -9.95 -7.18 2.54
CA PHE A 189 -10.40 -7.72 1.26
C PHE A 189 -11.61 -6.94 0.69
N VAL A 190 -12.63 -6.67 1.50
CA VAL A 190 -13.78 -5.85 1.07
C VAL A 190 -13.33 -4.47 0.59
N TRP A 191 -12.40 -3.84 1.32
CA TRP A 191 -11.82 -2.57 0.89
C TRP A 191 -11.05 -2.66 -0.42
N SER A 192 -10.34 -3.76 -0.67
CA SER A 192 -9.64 -3.96 -1.94
C SER A 192 -10.59 -4.06 -3.14
N LEU A 193 -11.78 -4.64 -2.96
CA LEU A 193 -12.84 -4.64 -3.98
C LEU A 193 -13.39 -3.22 -4.22
N VAL A 194 -13.66 -2.48 -3.14
CA VAL A 194 -14.11 -1.08 -3.24
C VAL A 194 -13.06 -0.22 -3.96
N LEU A 195 -11.78 -0.40 -3.66
CA LEU A 195 -10.67 0.28 -4.32
C LEU A 195 -10.58 -0.08 -5.81
N LEU A 196 -10.80 -1.34 -6.19
CA LEU A 196 -10.83 -1.75 -7.59
C LEU A 196 -11.98 -1.07 -8.35
N ILE A 197 -13.20 -1.06 -7.79
CA ILE A 197 -14.36 -0.37 -8.38
C ILE A 197 -14.06 1.12 -8.51
N PHE A 198 -13.50 1.73 -7.46
CA PHE A 198 -13.12 3.14 -7.48
C PHE A 198 -12.06 3.43 -8.54
N ALA A 199 -11.03 2.60 -8.67
CA ALA A 199 -10.00 2.72 -9.69
C ALA A 199 -10.56 2.57 -11.11
N ALA A 200 -11.51 1.66 -11.33
CA ALA A 200 -12.20 1.52 -12.60
C ALA A 200 -13.01 2.78 -12.95
N ILE A 201 -13.72 3.38 -11.98
CA ILE A 201 -14.44 4.66 -12.16
C ILE A 201 -13.46 5.79 -12.53
N VAL A 202 -12.34 5.90 -11.79
CA VAL A 202 -11.29 6.90 -12.04
C VAL A 202 -10.72 6.74 -13.45
N PHE A 203 -10.39 5.51 -13.85
CA PHE A 203 -9.89 5.21 -15.20
C PHE A 203 -10.92 5.56 -16.27
N HIS A 204 -12.19 5.15 -16.09
CA HIS A 204 -13.25 5.44 -17.04
C HIS A 204 -13.43 6.95 -17.28
N LYS A 205 -13.37 7.76 -16.21
CA LYS A 205 -13.49 9.21 -16.30
C LYS A 205 -12.26 9.88 -16.91
N THR A 206 -11.07 9.32 -16.68
CA THR A 206 -9.79 9.93 -17.13
C THR A 206 -9.33 9.43 -18.50
N LYS A 207 -9.93 8.37 -19.07
CA LYS A 207 -9.49 7.75 -20.34
C LYS A 207 -9.40 8.68 -21.55
N ARG A 208 -10.15 9.79 -21.55
CA ARG A 208 -10.13 10.80 -22.63
C ARG A 208 -8.95 11.77 -22.54
N ASN A 209 -8.33 11.90 -21.36
CA ASN A 209 -7.19 12.79 -21.16
C ASN A 209 -5.89 11.98 -21.19
N TYR A 210 -5.10 12.14 -22.26
CA TYR A 210 -3.88 11.37 -22.47
C TYR A 210 -2.86 11.51 -21.33
N VAL A 211 -2.80 12.69 -20.69
CA VAL A 211 -1.87 12.96 -19.58
C VAL A 211 -2.24 12.16 -18.33
N LEU A 212 -3.55 12.09 -18.02
CA LEU A 212 -4.04 11.38 -16.84
C LEU A 212 -4.24 9.88 -17.07
N LYS A 213 -4.52 9.47 -18.31
CA LYS A 213 -4.79 8.08 -18.68
C LYS A 213 -3.70 7.13 -18.20
N ASN A 214 -2.44 7.49 -18.41
CA ASN A 214 -1.31 6.64 -18.02
C ASN A 214 -1.20 6.47 -16.50
N SER A 215 -1.41 7.54 -15.73
CA SER A 215 -1.41 7.46 -14.26
C SER A 215 -2.62 6.72 -13.71
N ALA A 216 -3.80 6.91 -14.32
CA ALA A 216 -5.00 6.17 -13.96
C ALA A 216 -4.91 4.68 -14.29
N MET A 217 -4.22 4.32 -15.37
CA MET A 217 -3.92 2.91 -15.70
C MET A 217 -3.01 2.29 -14.65
N LEU A 218 -1.92 2.96 -14.26
CA LEU A 218 -1.05 2.46 -13.18
C LEU A 218 -1.81 2.32 -11.86
N PHE A 219 -2.72 3.25 -11.55
CA PHE A 219 -3.57 3.17 -10.37
C PHE A 219 -4.52 1.96 -10.42
N LEU A 220 -5.12 1.68 -11.59
CA LEU A 220 -5.95 0.50 -11.80
C LEU A 220 -5.15 -0.80 -11.62
N VAL A 221 -3.95 -0.87 -12.20
CA VAL A 221 -3.05 -2.04 -12.03
C VAL A 221 -2.68 -2.22 -10.57
N ALA A 222 -2.36 -1.13 -9.86
CA ALA A 222 -2.07 -1.18 -8.42
C ALA A 222 -3.27 -1.70 -7.61
N ALA A 223 -4.50 -1.31 -7.95
CA ALA A 223 -5.70 -1.82 -7.28
C ALA A 223 -5.96 -3.31 -7.56
N VAL A 224 -5.70 -3.78 -8.79
CA VAL A 224 -5.80 -5.21 -9.15
C VAL A 224 -4.78 -6.05 -8.40
N LEU A 225 -3.53 -5.59 -8.33
CA LEU A 225 -2.47 -6.24 -7.57
C LEU A 225 -2.80 -6.28 -6.07
N ASN A 226 -3.29 -5.17 -5.51
CA ASN A 226 -3.73 -5.11 -4.11
C ASN A 226 -4.87 -6.10 -3.81
N LEU A 227 -5.87 -6.19 -4.70
CA LEU A 227 -6.93 -7.20 -4.58
C LEU A 227 -6.36 -8.62 -4.63
N THR A 228 -5.39 -8.88 -5.51
CA THR A 228 -4.77 -10.21 -5.65
C THR A 228 -4.10 -10.64 -4.34
N THR A 229 -3.35 -9.74 -3.69
CA THR A 229 -2.73 -10.01 -2.38
C THR A 229 -3.78 -10.29 -1.30
N HIS A 230 -4.83 -9.49 -1.18
CA HIS A 230 -5.86 -9.73 -0.16
C HIS A 230 -6.74 -10.94 -0.46
N LEU A 231 -6.96 -11.27 -1.74
CA LEU A 231 -7.66 -12.49 -2.14
C LEU A 231 -6.85 -13.73 -1.72
N TYR A 232 -5.55 -13.73 -1.96
CA TYR A 232 -4.66 -14.79 -1.49
C TYR A 232 -4.69 -14.92 0.03
N MET A 233 -4.59 -13.81 0.78
CA MET A 233 -4.69 -13.83 2.24
C MET A 233 -6.03 -14.38 2.72
N LEU A 234 -7.15 -14.03 2.06
CA LEU A 234 -8.46 -14.57 2.38
C LEU A 234 -8.51 -16.09 2.17
N PHE A 235 -7.95 -16.60 1.07
CA PHE A 235 -7.85 -18.04 0.84
C PHE A 235 -6.96 -18.72 1.88
N TYR A 236 -5.79 -18.15 2.17
CA TYR A 236 -4.87 -18.66 3.18
C TYR A 236 -5.54 -18.76 4.54
N VAL A 237 -6.22 -17.70 4.99
CA VAL A 237 -6.95 -17.67 6.26
C VAL A 237 -8.11 -18.67 6.25
N SER A 238 -8.88 -18.75 5.17
CA SER A 238 -10.03 -19.65 5.09
C SER A 238 -9.61 -21.12 5.19
N ILE A 239 -8.53 -21.50 4.50
CA ILE A 239 -8.01 -22.86 4.48
C ILE A 239 -7.28 -23.15 5.80
N PHE A 240 -6.31 -22.36 6.20
CA PHE A 240 -5.40 -22.73 7.30
C PHE A 240 -5.86 -22.25 8.68
N ILE A 241 -6.59 -21.13 8.75
CA ILE A 241 -7.06 -20.56 10.02
C ILE A 241 -8.50 -20.99 10.32
N LEU A 242 -9.39 -21.08 9.34
CA LEU A 242 -10.79 -21.38 9.64
C LEU A 242 -11.10 -22.87 9.59
N SER A 243 -10.55 -23.61 8.64
CA SER A 243 -10.87 -25.05 8.47
C SER A 243 -10.09 -25.99 9.39
N SER A 244 -9.19 -25.46 10.23
CA SER A 244 -8.26 -26.23 11.08
C SER A 244 -7.46 -27.28 10.32
N PHE A 245 -7.26 -27.08 9.01
CA PHE A 245 -6.44 -27.96 8.18
C PHE A 245 -4.99 -27.86 8.64
N TYR A 246 -4.44 -28.96 9.16
CA TYR A 246 -3.06 -29.01 9.59
C TYR A 246 -2.16 -29.17 8.36
N LEU A 247 -1.30 -28.16 8.12
CA LEU A 247 -0.27 -28.18 7.07
C LEU A 247 0.68 -29.39 7.17
N TYR A 248 0.68 -30.09 8.31
CA TYR A 248 1.48 -31.29 8.54
C TYR A 248 1.09 -32.48 7.67
N ASP A 249 -0.15 -32.52 7.14
CA ASP A 249 -0.63 -33.67 6.35
C ASP A 249 -0.03 -33.74 4.94
N SER A 250 0.61 -32.66 4.46
CA SER A 250 1.33 -32.69 3.18
C SER A 250 2.54 -31.75 3.18
N TYR A 251 3.71 -32.34 3.39
CA TYR A 251 5.02 -31.67 3.31
C TYR A 251 5.18 -30.85 2.01
N GLU A 252 4.70 -31.36 0.88
CA GLU A 252 4.74 -30.67 -0.42
C GLU A 252 3.97 -29.33 -0.41
N THR A 253 2.81 -29.30 0.25
CA THR A 253 1.98 -28.09 0.38
C THR A 253 2.69 -27.05 1.25
N TYR A 254 3.30 -27.47 2.35
CA TYR A 254 4.08 -26.57 3.21
C TYR A 254 5.26 -25.95 2.45
N THR A 255 6.04 -26.76 1.74
CA THR A 255 7.16 -26.27 0.93
C THR A 255 6.67 -25.29 -0.13
N ALA A 256 5.62 -25.61 -0.89
CA ALA A 256 5.08 -24.74 -1.92
C ALA A 256 4.64 -23.38 -1.35
N LEU A 257 3.97 -23.37 -0.19
CA LEU A 257 3.56 -22.13 0.46
C LEU A 257 4.74 -21.27 0.88
N MET A 258 5.84 -21.85 1.37
CA MET A 258 7.03 -21.08 1.75
C MET A 258 7.68 -20.32 0.59
N PHE A 259 7.50 -20.77 -0.66
CA PHE A 259 7.95 -20.05 -1.85
C PHE A 259 6.90 -19.06 -2.37
N VAL A 260 5.64 -19.46 -2.38
CA VAL A 260 4.54 -18.69 -2.98
C VAL A 260 4.15 -17.49 -2.09
N ASP A 261 4.12 -17.69 -0.78
CA ASP A 261 3.69 -16.69 0.19
C ASP A 261 4.45 -15.36 0.08
N PRO A 262 5.80 -15.31 0.11
CA PRO A 262 6.53 -14.04 0.00
C PRO A 262 6.34 -13.36 -1.36
N ILE A 263 6.12 -14.13 -2.42
CA ILE A 263 5.89 -13.59 -3.77
C ILE A 263 4.52 -12.91 -3.83
N ILE A 264 3.46 -13.60 -3.43
CA ILE A 264 2.10 -13.05 -3.55
C ILE A 264 1.82 -11.96 -2.51
N SER A 265 2.45 -12.04 -1.33
CA SER A 265 2.30 -11.03 -0.29
C SER A 265 3.27 -9.86 -0.50
N VAL A 266 4.57 -10.07 -0.23
CA VAL A 266 5.58 -9.01 -0.13
C VAL A 266 5.96 -8.46 -1.51
N TRP A 267 6.18 -9.31 -2.51
CA TRP A 267 6.64 -8.82 -3.82
C TRP A 267 5.54 -8.03 -4.52
N ILE A 268 4.29 -8.53 -4.49
CA ILE A 268 3.16 -7.78 -5.02
C ILE A 268 2.96 -6.47 -4.25
N PHE A 269 3.08 -6.47 -2.92
CA PHE A 269 3.04 -5.24 -2.13
C PHE A 269 4.10 -4.23 -2.60
N VAL A 270 5.37 -4.64 -2.74
CA VAL A 270 6.44 -3.77 -3.24
C VAL A 270 6.15 -3.30 -4.67
N ALA A 271 5.57 -4.14 -5.52
CA ALA A 271 5.14 -3.74 -6.85
C ALA A 271 4.05 -2.65 -6.79
N VAL A 272 3.03 -2.81 -5.94
CA VAL A 272 1.99 -1.79 -5.70
C VAL A 272 2.62 -0.48 -5.21
N VAL A 273 3.49 -0.55 -4.22
CA VAL A 273 4.22 0.61 -3.68
C VAL A 273 5.08 1.28 -4.77
N SER A 274 5.72 0.50 -5.63
CA SER A 274 6.50 1.00 -6.77
C SER A 274 5.62 1.72 -7.79
N LEU A 275 4.44 1.20 -8.10
CA LEU A 275 3.47 1.83 -8.99
C LEU A 275 2.95 3.15 -8.40
N VAL A 276 2.60 3.15 -7.10
CA VAL A 276 2.21 4.37 -6.38
C VAL A 276 3.34 5.39 -6.40
N CYS A 277 4.57 4.95 -6.14
CA CYS A 277 5.76 5.79 -6.21
C CYS A 277 5.95 6.39 -7.61
N ALA A 278 5.81 5.59 -8.67
CA ALA A 278 5.90 6.06 -10.05
C ALA A 278 4.83 7.12 -10.37
N ILE A 279 3.60 6.94 -9.90
CA ILE A 279 2.52 7.94 -10.05
C ILE A 279 2.87 9.21 -9.26
N VAL A 280 3.40 9.08 -8.03
CA VAL A 280 3.81 10.20 -7.17
C VAL A 280 5.04 10.95 -7.73
N ILE A 281 5.94 10.27 -8.43
CA ILE A 281 7.16 10.85 -9.00
C ILE A 281 6.89 11.53 -10.35
N ARG A 282 5.90 11.04 -11.11
CA ARG A 282 5.60 11.59 -12.44
C ARG A 282 5.24 13.08 -12.35
N LYS A 283 6.10 13.90 -12.95
CA LYS A 283 6.12 15.39 -13.08
C LYS A 283 6.74 16.18 -11.92
N HIS A 284 7.86 16.83 -12.23
CA HIS A 284 8.74 17.59 -11.33
C HIS A 284 8.13 18.90 -10.75
N ASN A 285 7.03 19.43 -11.31
CA ASN A 285 6.47 20.75 -10.96
C ASN A 285 5.07 20.70 -10.30
N GLY A 286 4.72 19.56 -9.73
CA GLY A 286 3.37 19.27 -9.26
C GLY A 286 2.71 18.31 -10.24
N LEU A 287 2.02 17.30 -9.71
CA LEU A 287 1.54 16.17 -10.50
C LEU A 287 0.53 16.58 -11.60
N TRP A 288 0.00 17.81 -11.53
CA TRP A 288 -1.28 18.11 -12.17
C TRP A 288 -1.49 19.55 -12.66
N THR A 289 -0.56 20.48 -12.47
CA THR A 289 -0.84 21.92 -12.63
C THR A 289 -0.06 22.62 -13.75
N THR A 290 0.88 21.97 -14.42
CA THR A 290 1.60 22.57 -15.57
C THR A 290 1.61 21.63 -16.76
N LEU A 291 0.96 22.08 -17.85
CA LEU A 291 1.31 21.64 -19.21
C LEU A 291 2.80 21.96 -19.37
N GLN A 292 3.58 20.94 -19.74
CA GLN A 292 4.98 21.15 -20.08
C GLN A 292 5.01 21.65 -21.53
N PRO A 293 5.93 22.54 -21.93
CA PRO A 293 5.95 23.14 -23.28
C PRO A 293 5.95 22.11 -24.43
N TRP A 294 6.49 20.91 -24.19
CA TRP A 294 6.49 19.82 -25.17
C TRP A 294 5.20 18.99 -25.22
N MET A 295 4.26 19.19 -24.29
CA MET A 295 2.93 18.57 -24.31
C MET A 295 1.97 19.28 -25.27
N ASP A 296 2.31 20.50 -25.71
CA ASP A 296 1.59 21.22 -26.76
C ASP A 296 1.99 20.76 -28.18
N ALA A 297 3.04 19.95 -28.34
CA ALA A 297 3.61 19.68 -29.66
C ALA A 297 2.97 18.53 -30.46
N GLN A 298 2.04 17.73 -29.89
CA GLN A 298 1.56 16.51 -30.56
C GLN A 298 0.05 16.18 -30.41
N GLY A 299 -0.84 17.18 -30.38
CA GLY A 299 -2.29 16.94 -30.49
C GLY A 299 -3.03 18.13 -31.10
N PRO A 300 -4.10 17.90 -31.90
CA PRO A 300 -4.75 18.98 -32.64
C PRO A 300 -5.33 20.01 -31.67
N PRO A 301 -5.31 21.30 -32.04
CA PRO A 301 -5.80 22.37 -31.18
C PRO A 301 -7.30 22.18 -30.98
N ALA A 302 -7.70 21.77 -29.79
CA ALA A 302 -9.10 21.76 -29.41
C ALA A 302 -9.28 22.37 -28.02
N LEU A 303 -9.78 23.61 -28.06
CA LEU A 303 -10.63 24.24 -27.04
C LEU A 303 -9.92 24.87 -25.84
N VAL A 304 -9.08 25.87 -26.12
CA VAL A 304 -9.15 27.12 -25.33
C VAL A 304 -9.71 28.20 -26.25
N ALA A 305 -11.02 28.11 -26.54
CA ALA A 305 -11.76 29.28 -26.95
C ALA A 305 -11.93 30.16 -25.71
N SER A 306 -10.89 30.93 -25.37
CA SER A 306 -11.10 32.18 -24.64
C SER A 306 -11.78 33.13 -25.64
N PRO A 307 -12.95 33.72 -25.34
CA PRO A 307 -13.58 34.70 -26.22
C PRO A 307 -12.75 35.96 -26.49
N SER A 308 -11.56 36.09 -25.88
CA SER A 308 -10.72 37.29 -25.93
C SER A 308 -9.34 37.10 -26.58
N TYR A 309 -8.98 35.93 -27.10
CA TYR A 309 -7.67 35.76 -27.73
C TYR A 309 -7.72 36.17 -29.21
N LYS A 310 -7.48 37.46 -29.45
CA LYS A 310 -7.13 37.98 -30.79
C LYS A 310 -5.68 37.58 -31.09
N GLY A 311 -5.49 36.85 -32.17
CA GLY A 311 -4.19 36.32 -32.58
C GLY A 311 -3.14 37.40 -32.90
N PRO A 312 -1.87 37.00 -33.09
CA PRO A 312 -0.78 37.89 -33.43
C PRO A 312 -0.95 38.36 -34.88
N GLY A 313 -1.77 39.39 -35.06
CA GLY A 313 -2.13 39.98 -36.34
C GLY A 313 -2.86 41.31 -36.22
N GLU A 314 -3.37 41.67 -35.05
CA GLU A 314 -3.84 43.04 -34.80
C GLU A 314 -2.67 43.94 -34.39
N GLN A 315 -2.14 44.58 -35.43
CA GLN A 315 -1.42 45.84 -35.47
C GLN A 315 -1.48 46.65 -34.18
N TRP A 316 -0.30 46.83 -33.59
CA TRP A 316 0.02 48.00 -32.80
C TRP A 316 -0.35 49.26 -33.61
N HIS A 317 -1.46 49.90 -33.28
CA HIS A 317 -1.63 51.30 -33.63
C HIS A 317 -0.54 52.07 -32.91
N GLN A 318 0.40 52.61 -33.69
CA GLN A 318 1.33 53.64 -33.25
C GLN A 318 0.53 54.78 -32.63
N PRO A 319 0.93 55.32 -31.46
CA PRO A 319 0.40 56.59 -31.01
C PRO A 319 0.81 57.65 -32.03
N SER A 320 -0.19 58.30 -32.62
CA SER A 320 -0.01 59.43 -33.53
C SER A 320 0.71 60.55 -32.77
N ASN A 321 1.96 60.79 -33.14
CA ASN A 321 2.64 62.07 -32.88
C ASN A 321 1.87 63.15 -33.64
N ASN A 322 1.07 63.94 -32.93
CA ASN A 322 0.59 65.25 -33.37
C ASN A 322 0.37 66.13 -32.13
N HIS A 323 1.46 66.73 -31.64
CA HIS A 323 1.41 68.01 -30.95
C HIS A 323 2.72 68.77 -31.22
N VAL A 324 2.76 69.43 -32.38
CA VAL A 324 3.49 70.67 -32.58
C VAL A 324 2.43 71.67 -33.04
N LEU A 325 2.09 72.60 -32.16
CA LEU A 325 1.44 73.85 -32.53
C LEU A 325 2.40 74.95 -32.10
N ASP A 326 2.93 75.64 -33.11
CA ASP A 326 3.50 76.98 -32.99
C ASP A 326 2.38 77.96 -32.59
N VAL A 327 2.58 78.69 -31.49
CA VAL A 327 2.30 80.14 -31.33
C VAL A 327 3.33 80.71 -30.37
#